data_AF-E3KDD1-F1
#
_entry.id   AF-E3KDD1-F1
#
_cell.length_a   1.000
_cell.length_b   1.000
_cell.length_c   1.000
_cell.angle_alpha   90.00
_cell.angle_beta   90.00
_cell.angle_gamma   90.00
#
_symmetry.space_group_name_H-M   'P 1'
#
loop_
_entity.id
_entity.type
_entity.pdbx_description
1 polymer ?
#
loop_
_entity_poly.entity_id
_entity_poly.type
_entity_poly.pdbx_seq_one_letter_code
_entity_poly.pdbx_strand_id
1 'polypeptide(L)'
;MPSNLLPFIVLAVLALSKSLEANITRAHFTEAAEEISNYVVTGFSHGSAGPPSPGTVALHPAFNRLDRDYVHLMPNPDGIPLYKYFAKEPLLQKVAGDQSVLLTTHRNSPISLDNWKPWLEQNDSYTSLSKKQKKAIRNWIKQYFVDGVEDQALRENGARFLWSLQQSARPKTIWWTKSLVDKNLSENEFMELVALGDLLQFSETAALQMTDAEVRMLAPKLLRLLSLDQNKNLRRRPLNISQLMGYVENENGSRYKVRMLPILSYLLDDFLLLSPTDKQFIFHQVFVLFGFPPSEIGLHSIQLLKIDHPGLLRNLLPNPLISPRTKDYDRIKNHLDQLWKDSATPRSWV
;
A
#
# COMPACT_ATOMS: atom_id res chain seq x y z
N MET A 1 -13.07 22.30 22.94
CA MET A 1 -13.49 21.28 21.97
C MET A 1 -14.34 20.23 22.69
N PRO A 2 -15.67 20.35 22.75
CA PRO A 2 -16.53 19.32 23.32
C PRO A 2 -17.13 18.48 22.19
N SER A 3 -16.51 17.34 21.92
CA SER A 3 -17.05 16.33 21.03
C SER A 3 -16.66 14.98 21.64
N ASN A 4 -17.54 14.45 22.52
CA ASN A 4 -17.62 13.03 22.93
C ASN A 4 -18.46 12.80 24.21
N LEU A 5 -19.51 13.59 24.49
CA LEU A 5 -20.45 13.26 25.59
C LEU A 5 -21.66 12.45 25.13
N LEU A 6 -21.96 12.42 23.82
CA LEU A 6 -23.06 11.63 23.25
C LEU A 6 -23.01 10.13 23.63
N PRO A 7 -21.85 9.44 23.57
CA PRO A 7 -21.76 8.03 23.93
C PRO A 7 -22.06 7.78 25.42
N PHE A 8 -21.66 8.71 26.29
CA PHE A 8 -21.85 8.61 27.74
C PHE A 8 -23.29 8.92 28.16
N ILE A 9 -23.95 9.87 27.50
CA ILE A 9 -25.37 10.17 27.71
C ILE A 9 -26.23 8.98 27.24
N VAL A 10 -25.90 8.39 26.08
CA VAL A 10 -26.58 7.18 25.58
C VAL A 10 -26.38 6.00 26.55
N LEU A 11 -25.17 5.81 27.08
CA LEU A 11 -24.88 4.77 28.08
C LEU A 11 -25.57 5.04 29.43
N ALA A 12 -25.69 6.29 29.87
CA ALA A 12 -26.38 6.65 31.11
C ALA A 12 -27.91 6.49 30.99
N VAL A 13 -28.49 6.85 29.84
CA VAL A 13 -29.92 6.63 29.55
C VAL A 13 -30.22 5.13 29.45
N LEU A 14 -29.35 4.34 28.82
CA LEU A 14 -29.48 2.88 28.78
C LEU A 14 -29.28 2.24 30.17
N ALA A 15 -28.40 2.78 31.01
CA ALA A 15 -28.20 2.30 32.37
C ALA A 15 -29.38 2.65 33.31
N LEU A 16 -29.95 3.86 33.21
CA LEU A 16 -31.16 4.24 33.95
C LEU A 16 -32.40 3.46 33.50
N SER A 17 -32.52 3.20 32.19
CA SER A 17 -33.63 2.37 31.65
C SER A 17 -33.61 0.92 32.17
N LYS A 18 -32.45 0.46 32.65
CA LYS A 18 -32.24 -0.89 33.17
C LYS A 18 -32.46 -0.98 34.68
N SER A 19 -32.42 0.16 35.40
CA SER A 19 -32.64 0.19 36.86
C SER A 19 -34.10 0.49 37.24
N LEU A 20 -34.93 0.92 36.30
CA LEU A 20 -36.36 1.09 36.46
C LEU A 20 -37.05 0.04 35.57
N GLU A 21 -37.53 -1.06 36.15
CA GLU A 21 -38.36 -2.07 35.46
C GLU A 21 -39.73 -1.49 35.06
N ALA A 22 -39.76 -0.48 34.19
CA ALA A 22 -40.98 0.09 33.64
C ALA A 22 -40.90 0.02 32.11
N ASN A 23 -41.92 -0.60 31.49
CA ASN A 23 -42.07 -0.70 30.04
C ASN A 23 -42.01 0.68 29.38
N ILE A 24 -40.86 1.01 28.80
CA ILE A 24 -40.64 2.26 28.07
C ILE A 24 -41.27 2.12 26.69
N THR A 25 -42.40 2.80 26.47
CA THR A 25 -43.03 2.98 25.15
C THR A 25 -42.41 4.17 24.41
N ARG A 26 -42.54 4.18 23.08
CA ARG A 26 -41.93 5.13 22.12
C ARG A 26 -42.12 6.63 22.45
N ALA A 27 -43.11 6.98 23.25
CA ALA A 27 -43.40 8.36 23.68
C ALA A 27 -42.37 8.91 24.68
N HIS A 28 -41.78 8.07 25.54
CA HIS A 28 -40.76 8.51 26.51
C HIS A 28 -39.43 8.92 25.86
N PHE A 29 -39.17 8.46 24.64
CA PHE A 29 -37.97 8.84 23.88
C PHE A 29 -38.02 10.28 23.37
N THR A 30 -39.22 10.85 23.21
CA THR A 30 -39.41 12.18 22.60
C THR A 30 -39.32 13.28 23.65
N GLU A 31 -39.89 13.09 24.84
CA GLU A 31 -39.78 14.02 25.98
C GLU A 31 -38.33 14.10 26.52
N ALA A 32 -37.65 12.96 26.70
CA ALA A 32 -36.27 12.94 27.17
C ALA A 32 -35.29 13.60 26.18
N ALA A 33 -35.56 13.52 24.87
CA ALA A 33 -34.76 14.19 23.85
C ALA A 33 -34.94 15.72 23.86
N GLU A 34 -36.14 16.21 24.17
CA GLU A 34 -36.42 17.65 24.32
C GLU A 34 -35.79 18.23 25.59
N GLU A 35 -35.79 17.49 26.71
CA GLU A 35 -35.15 17.92 27.96
C GLU A 35 -33.61 17.96 27.85
N ILE A 36 -33.02 16.98 27.15
CA ILE A 36 -31.57 16.94 26.86
C ILE A 36 -31.17 18.07 25.92
N SER A 37 -32.03 18.43 24.95
CA SER A 37 -31.80 19.57 24.06
C SER A 37 -31.74 20.90 24.85
N ASN A 38 -32.53 21.04 25.90
CA ASN A 38 -32.51 22.22 26.77
C ASN A 38 -31.27 22.26 27.68
N TYR A 39 -30.79 21.10 28.14
CA TYR A 39 -29.60 20.99 29.01
C TYR A 39 -28.28 21.31 28.28
N VAL A 40 -28.20 21.03 26.97
CA VAL A 40 -27.00 21.30 26.15
C VAL A 40 -26.79 22.81 25.91
N VAL A 41 -27.84 23.63 26.07
CA VAL A 41 -27.78 25.07 25.80
C VAL A 41 -27.21 25.88 26.98
N THR A 42 -27.16 25.35 28.21
CA THR A 42 -27.00 26.22 29.41
C THR A 42 -25.86 25.95 30.40
N GLY A 43 -24.83 25.13 30.18
CA GLY A 43 -23.78 25.07 31.23
C GLY A 43 -22.49 24.31 30.98
N PHE A 44 -21.40 25.05 30.75
CA PHE A 44 -20.04 24.63 31.06
C PHE A 44 -19.42 25.62 32.07
N SER A 45 -19.28 25.23 33.33
CA SER A 45 -18.32 25.84 34.26
C SER A 45 -17.97 24.92 35.43
N HIS A 46 -16.65 24.68 35.59
CA HIS A 46 -15.93 24.10 36.74
C HIS A 46 -16.18 22.60 37.02
N GLY A 47 -15.24 21.74 37.41
CA GLY A 47 -13.83 21.82 37.80
C GLY A 47 -13.46 20.47 38.47
N SER A 48 -12.20 20.05 38.36
CA SER A 48 -11.47 19.06 39.19
C SER A 48 -12.05 17.65 39.46
N ALA A 49 -11.32 16.63 38.99
CA ALA A 49 -10.80 15.46 39.74
C ALA A 49 -10.66 14.26 38.79
N GLY A 50 -9.43 13.77 38.59
CA GLY A 50 -9.15 12.63 37.71
C GLY A 50 -9.58 11.29 38.31
N PRO A 51 -10.00 10.29 37.50
CA PRO A 51 -10.19 8.92 37.96
C PRO A 51 -9.03 7.98 37.57
N PRO A 52 -8.89 6.83 38.26
CA PRO A 52 -7.67 6.03 38.32
C PRO A 52 -7.47 5.07 37.14
N SER A 53 -6.22 4.60 37.00
CA SER A 53 -5.73 3.64 36.01
C SER A 53 -6.42 2.25 36.03
N PRO A 54 -6.34 1.49 34.91
CA PRO A 54 -7.36 0.56 34.46
C PRO A 54 -7.25 -0.85 35.07
N GLY A 55 -8.33 -1.31 35.68
CA GLY A 55 -8.52 -2.71 36.04
C GLY A 55 -8.99 -3.53 34.82
N THR A 56 -8.17 -4.51 34.45
CA THR A 56 -8.47 -5.76 33.76
C THR A 56 -9.87 -5.89 33.13
N VAL A 57 -9.95 -5.76 31.81
CA VAL A 57 -11.12 -6.20 31.04
C VAL A 57 -11.19 -7.72 31.11
N ALA A 58 -12.10 -8.24 31.93
CA ALA A 58 -12.47 -9.65 31.91
C ALA A 58 -13.22 -9.94 30.60
N LEU A 59 -12.65 -10.81 29.77
CA LEU A 59 -13.39 -11.43 28.67
C LEU A 59 -14.45 -12.36 29.27
N HIS A 60 -15.72 -12.00 29.13
CA HIS A 60 -16.84 -12.78 29.66
C HIS A 60 -16.97 -14.11 28.88
N PRO A 61 -17.01 -15.28 29.54
CA PRO A 61 -17.09 -16.57 28.87
C PRO A 61 -18.57 -16.99 28.76
N ALA A 62 -19.21 -16.72 27.62
CA ALA A 62 -20.50 -17.35 27.27
C ALA A 62 -20.83 -17.18 25.77
N PHE A 63 -19.95 -17.64 24.87
CA PHE A 63 -20.29 -17.76 23.46
C PHE A 63 -20.99 -19.09 23.20
N ASN A 64 -22.31 -19.15 23.44
CA ASN A 64 -23.14 -20.28 23.01
C ASN A 64 -24.41 -19.88 22.24
N ARG A 65 -24.48 -18.65 21.73
CA ARG A 65 -25.43 -18.28 20.67
C ARG A 65 -24.70 -17.51 19.58
N LEU A 66 -24.58 -18.13 18.42
CA LEU A 66 -24.39 -17.46 17.15
C LEU A 66 -25.64 -16.63 16.87
N ASP A 67 -25.78 -15.47 17.51
CA ASP A 67 -26.76 -14.49 17.06
C ASP A 67 -26.27 -13.93 15.73
N ARG A 68 -27.02 -14.24 14.67
CA ARG A 68 -26.85 -13.70 13.31
C ARG A 68 -26.78 -12.17 13.31
N ASP A 69 -27.27 -11.55 14.36
CA ASP A 69 -27.33 -10.11 14.58
C ASP A 69 -25.97 -9.46 14.89
N TYR A 70 -24.87 -10.20 14.97
CA TYR A 70 -23.51 -9.61 15.13
C TYR A 70 -22.55 -9.94 13.99
N VAL A 71 -22.98 -10.75 13.02
CA VAL A 71 -22.18 -11.13 11.84
C VAL A 71 -21.77 -9.90 11.03
N HIS A 72 -22.61 -8.86 11.02
CA HIS A 72 -22.34 -7.59 10.33
C HIS A 72 -21.27 -6.72 11.02
N LEU A 73 -20.86 -7.04 12.25
CA LEU A 73 -19.76 -6.35 12.96
C LEU A 73 -18.42 -7.08 12.74
N MET A 74 -18.42 -8.24 12.10
CA MET A 74 -17.20 -8.96 11.76
C MET A 74 -16.60 -8.38 10.47
N PRO A 75 -15.30 -8.09 10.44
CA PRO A 75 -14.61 -7.65 9.23
C PRO A 75 -14.87 -8.55 8.01
N ASN A 76 -14.79 -9.87 8.20
CA ASN A 76 -15.22 -10.88 7.23
C ASN A 76 -16.24 -11.84 7.90
N PRO A 77 -17.51 -11.85 7.48
CA PRO A 77 -18.55 -12.72 8.04
C PRO A 77 -18.31 -14.22 7.74
N ASP A 78 -17.61 -14.54 6.66
CA ASP A 78 -17.23 -15.92 6.28
C ASP A 78 -15.88 -16.34 6.88
N GLY A 79 -15.20 -15.43 7.60
CA GLY A 79 -13.93 -15.67 8.24
C GLY A 79 -14.06 -16.58 9.47
N ILE A 80 -13.17 -17.55 9.62
CA ILE A 80 -13.12 -18.39 10.84
C ILE A 80 -12.68 -17.49 12.02
N PRO A 81 -13.50 -17.37 13.08
CA PRO A 81 -13.13 -16.59 14.26
C PRO A 81 -11.86 -17.09 14.94
N LEU A 82 -11.13 -16.17 15.57
CA LEU A 82 -9.84 -16.43 16.23
C LEU A 82 -9.84 -17.67 17.14
N TYR A 83 -10.84 -17.77 18.02
CA TYR A 83 -10.96 -18.86 19.00
C TYR A 83 -11.22 -20.23 18.36
N LYS A 84 -11.81 -20.26 17.15
CA LYS A 84 -11.99 -21.50 16.38
C LYS A 84 -10.74 -21.84 15.59
N TYR A 85 -10.08 -20.84 14.98
CA TYR A 85 -8.90 -21.05 14.13
C TYR A 85 -7.72 -21.62 14.93
N PHE A 86 -7.51 -21.15 16.16
CA PHE A 86 -6.41 -21.60 17.04
C PHE A 86 -6.91 -22.34 18.29
N ALA A 87 -8.02 -23.08 18.21
CA ALA A 87 -8.66 -23.71 19.35
C ALA A 87 -7.74 -24.62 20.20
N LYS A 88 -6.70 -25.22 19.59
CA LYS A 88 -5.72 -26.09 20.26
C LYS A 88 -4.36 -25.43 20.47
N GLU A 89 -4.22 -24.14 20.13
CA GLU A 89 -2.95 -23.43 20.10
C GLU A 89 -3.06 -22.08 20.85
N PRO A 90 -3.19 -22.10 22.20
CA PRO A 90 -3.49 -20.90 22.99
C PRO A 90 -2.44 -19.80 22.84
N LEU A 91 -1.17 -20.17 22.65
CA LEU A 91 -0.10 -19.22 22.35
C LEU A 91 -0.35 -18.47 21.03
N LEU A 92 -0.70 -19.18 19.97
CA LEU A 92 -0.97 -18.55 18.67
C LEU A 92 -2.25 -17.74 18.70
N GLN A 93 -3.27 -18.21 19.42
CA GLN A 93 -4.49 -17.46 19.64
C GLN A 93 -4.20 -16.11 20.30
N LYS A 94 -3.39 -16.09 21.37
CA LYS A 94 -2.99 -14.86 22.05
C LYS A 94 -2.24 -13.92 21.11
N VAL A 95 -1.18 -14.41 20.44
CA VAL A 95 -0.37 -13.57 19.55
C VAL A 95 -1.21 -13.02 18.40
N ALA A 96 -2.05 -13.85 17.76
CA ALA A 96 -2.94 -13.37 16.70
C ALA A 96 -3.96 -12.34 17.21
N GLY A 97 -4.46 -12.50 18.44
CA GLY A 97 -5.28 -11.50 19.13
C GLY A 97 -4.55 -10.17 19.30
N ASP A 98 -3.33 -10.18 19.84
CA ASP A 98 -2.51 -8.97 20.01
C ASP A 98 -2.24 -8.27 18.67
N GLN A 99 -1.94 -9.03 17.62
CA GLN A 99 -1.75 -8.52 16.26
C GLN A 99 -3.03 -7.90 15.68
N SER A 100 -4.20 -8.47 15.96
CA SER A 100 -5.49 -7.91 15.54
C SER A 100 -5.80 -6.57 16.22
N VAL A 101 -5.41 -6.41 17.49
CA VAL A 101 -5.54 -5.14 18.22
C VAL A 101 -4.64 -4.07 17.62
N LEU A 102 -3.41 -4.42 17.27
CA LEU A 102 -2.48 -3.47 16.61
C LEU A 102 -3.00 -3.00 15.25
N LEU A 103 -3.58 -3.91 14.46
CA LEU A 103 -4.19 -3.61 13.16
C LEU A 103 -5.38 -2.65 13.31
N THR A 104 -6.30 -2.96 14.23
CA THR A 104 -7.58 -2.23 14.38
C THR A 104 -7.44 -0.88 15.09
N THR A 105 -6.42 -0.72 15.93
CA THR A 105 -6.18 0.56 16.65
C THR A 105 -5.35 1.56 15.85
N HIS A 106 -4.97 1.24 14.60
CA HIS A 106 -4.09 2.05 13.73
C HIS A 106 -2.75 2.45 14.39
N ARG A 107 -2.32 1.71 15.41
CA ARG A 107 -1.10 2.03 16.16
C ARG A 107 0.19 1.61 15.45
N ASN A 108 0.08 0.92 14.30
CA ASN A 108 1.22 0.46 13.54
C ASN A 108 1.27 1.10 12.15
N SER A 109 2.13 2.11 12.00
CA SER A 109 2.58 2.55 10.69
C SER A 109 3.26 1.39 9.95
N PRO A 110 3.18 1.32 8.60
CA PRO A 110 3.90 0.29 7.86
C PRO A 110 5.39 0.35 8.20
N ILE A 111 6.02 -0.82 8.21
CA ILE A 111 7.45 -0.93 8.53
C ILE A 111 8.29 -0.20 7.47
N SER A 112 9.32 0.53 7.91
CA SER A 112 10.28 1.29 7.10
C SER A 112 11.64 1.32 7.78
N LEU A 113 12.65 1.83 7.07
CA LEU A 113 14.01 2.00 7.61
C LEU A 113 14.03 2.88 8.87
N ASP A 114 13.10 3.83 8.99
CA ASP A 114 13.07 4.77 10.11
C ASP A 114 12.41 4.18 11.37
N ASN A 115 11.53 3.19 11.21
CA ASN A 115 10.76 2.62 12.32
C ASN A 115 10.97 1.11 12.52
N TRP A 116 11.84 0.44 11.78
CA TRP A 116 11.91 -1.03 11.83
C TRP A 116 12.24 -1.57 13.23
N LYS A 117 13.14 -0.93 13.99
CA LYS A 117 13.48 -1.35 15.36
C LYS A 117 12.27 -1.29 16.29
N PRO A 118 11.62 -0.12 16.50
CA PRO A 118 10.43 -0.06 17.34
C PRO A 118 9.28 -0.91 16.78
N TRP A 119 9.17 -1.07 15.46
CA TRP A 119 8.19 -1.96 14.85
C TRP A 119 8.42 -3.42 15.28
N LEU A 120 9.66 -3.91 15.29
CA LEU A 120 9.98 -5.26 15.76
C LEU A 120 9.71 -5.41 17.26
N GLU A 121 10.08 -4.44 18.08
CA GLU A 121 9.84 -4.46 19.54
C GLU A 121 8.34 -4.55 19.87
N GLN A 122 7.51 -3.77 19.18
CA GLN A 122 6.05 -3.83 19.33
C GLN A 122 5.45 -5.17 18.88
N ASN A 123 6.18 -5.93 18.06
CA ASN A 123 5.75 -7.19 17.50
C ASN A 123 6.61 -8.38 18.00
N ASP A 124 7.30 -8.24 19.14
CA ASP A 124 8.29 -9.21 19.61
C ASP A 124 7.71 -10.63 19.77
N SER A 125 6.49 -10.71 20.32
CA SER A 125 5.75 -11.96 20.49
C SER A 125 5.48 -12.67 19.16
N TYR A 126 5.29 -11.93 18.07
CA TYR A 126 5.15 -12.46 16.72
C TYR A 126 6.51 -12.80 16.10
N THR A 127 7.52 -11.94 16.26
CA THR A 127 8.85 -12.13 15.66
C THR A 127 9.60 -13.30 16.29
N SER A 128 9.29 -13.66 17.53
CA SER A 128 9.85 -14.83 18.22
C SER A 128 9.27 -16.18 17.75
N LEU A 129 8.19 -16.18 16.97
CA LEU A 129 7.57 -17.42 16.48
C LEU A 129 8.35 -18.09 15.34
N SER A 130 8.16 -19.41 15.20
CA SER A 130 8.68 -20.16 14.05
C SER A 130 8.03 -19.70 12.72
N LYS A 131 8.69 -19.99 11.59
CA LYS A 131 8.19 -19.66 10.24
C LYS A 131 6.78 -20.25 9.99
N LYS A 132 6.49 -21.46 10.47
CA LYS A 132 5.18 -22.12 10.33
C LYS A 132 4.10 -21.40 11.12
N GLN A 133 4.39 -21.04 12.38
CA GLN A 133 3.46 -20.31 13.25
C GLN A 133 3.19 -18.90 12.72
N LYS A 134 4.23 -18.17 12.30
CA LYS A 134 4.09 -16.86 11.64
C LYS A 134 3.20 -16.92 10.40
N LYS A 135 3.31 -17.97 9.60
CA LYS A 135 2.45 -18.21 8.43
C LYS A 135 0.99 -18.47 8.87
N ALA A 136 0.76 -19.27 9.90
CA ALA A 136 -0.58 -19.55 10.40
C ALA A 136 -1.31 -18.26 10.86
N ILE A 137 -0.61 -17.40 11.62
CA ILE A 137 -1.16 -16.11 12.05
C ILE A 137 -1.46 -15.20 10.86
N ARG A 138 -0.53 -15.07 9.89
CA ARG A 138 -0.78 -14.27 8.69
C ARG A 138 -1.95 -14.79 7.86
N ASN A 139 -2.10 -16.11 7.76
CA ASN A 139 -3.23 -16.71 7.04
C ASN A 139 -4.56 -16.35 7.71
N TRP A 140 -4.63 -16.42 9.04
CA TRP A 140 -5.81 -16.02 9.78
C TRP A 140 -6.11 -14.52 9.61
N ILE A 141 -5.12 -13.64 9.78
CA ILE A 141 -5.29 -12.19 9.56
C ILE A 141 -5.77 -11.91 8.13
N LYS A 142 -5.20 -12.58 7.12
CA LYS A 142 -5.62 -12.44 5.72
C LYS A 142 -7.07 -12.85 5.52
N GLN A 143 -7.45 -14.02 6.02
CA GLN A 143 -8.84 -14.48 5.93
C GLN A 143 -9.80 -13.51 6.62
N TYR A 144 -9.42 -13.00 7.79
CA TYR A 144 -10.35 -12.24 8.63
C TYR A 144 -10.43 -10.75 8.25
N PHE A 145 -9.33 -10.12 7.84
CA PHE A 145 -9.24 -8.67 7.61
C PHE A 145 -9.00 -8.28 6.15
N VAL A 146 -8.81 -9.22 5.22
CA VAL A 146 -8.49 -8.90 3.83
C VAL A 146 -9.40 -9.64 2.84
N ASP A 147 -9.43 -10.96 2.92
CA ASP A 147 -10.24 -11.77 2.00
C ASP A 147 -11.72 -11.59 2.32
N GLY A 148 -12.55 -11.31 1.31
CA GLY A 148 -14.01 -11.20 1.47
C GLY A 148 -14.49 -9.99 2.29
N VAL A 149 -13.58 -9.11 2.75
CA VAL A 149 -13.95 -7.90 3.50
C VAL A 149 -14.51 -6.85 2.54
N GLU A 150 -15.73 -6.38 2.79
CA GLU A 150 -16.40 -5.37 1.97
C GLU A 150 -15.77 -3.98 2.15
N ASP A 151 -15.50 -3.58 3.40
CA ASP A 151 -14.87 -2.30 3.73
C ASP A 151 -13.45 -2.20 3.12
N GLN A 152 -13.31 -1.34 2.12
CA GLN A 152 -12.06 -1.13 1.41
C GLN A 152 -10.96 -0.57 2.32
N ALA A 153 -11.26 0.36 3.23
CA ALA A 153 -10.27 0.97 4.09
C ALA A 153 -9.70 -0.05 5.08
N LEU A 154 -10.58 -0.89 5.65
CA LEU A 154 -10.17 -1.98 6.53
C LEU A 154 -9.35 -3.03 5.77
N ARG A 155 -9.80 -3.42 4.58
CA ARG A 155 -9.09 -4.38 3.70
C ARG A 155 -7.70 -3.90 3.33
N GLU A 156 -7.57 -2.63 2.93
CA GLU A 156 -6.28 -2.03 2.58
C GLU A 156 -5.36 -1.93 3.80
N ASN A 157 -5.87 -1.51 4.96
CA ASN A 157 -5.10 -1.48 6.20
C ASN A 157 -4.63 -2.88 6.61
N GLY A 158 -5.49 -3.89 6.50
CA GLY A 158 -5.12 -5.29 6.74
C GLY A 158 -4.03 -5.78 5.80
N ALA A 159 -4.09 -5.42 4.52
CA ALA A 159 -3.04 -5.73 3.55
C ALA A 159 -1.70 -5.06 3.91
N ARG A 160 -1.70 -3.78 4.33
CA ARG A 160 -0.50 -3.05 4.81
C ARG A 160 0.15 -3.70 6.02
N PHE A 161 -0.69 -4.11 6.95
CA PHE A 161 -0.23 -4.75 8.17
C PHE A 161 0.38 -6.13 7.88
N LEU A 162 -0.29 -6.96 7.08
CA LEU A 162 0.23 -8.24 6.62
C LEU A 162 1.54 -8.12 5.86
N TRP A 163 1.62 -7.14 4.96
CA TRP A 163 2.86 -6.86 4.25
C TRP A 163 3.98 -6.54 5.23
N SER A 164 3.74 -5.67 6.22
CA SER A 164 4.74 -5.32 7.24
C SER A 164 5.18 -6.53 8.08
N LEU A 165 4.25 -7.42 8.44
CA LEU A 165 4.55 -8.70 9.10
C LEU A 165 5.40 -9.65 8.24
N GLN A 166 5.29 -9.59 6.92
CA GLN A 166 6.17 -10.34 6.03
C GLN A 166 7.55 -9.70 5.95
N GLN A 167 7.62 -8.37 5.87
CA GLN A 167 8.86 -7.62 5.77
C GLN A 167 9.71 -7.70 7.04
N SER A 168 9.08 -7.78 8.20
CA SER A 168 9.78 -7.91 9.50
C SER A 168 10.68 -9.14 9.60
N ALA A 169 10.46 -10.16 8.77
CA ALA A 169 11.32 -11.34 8.68
C ALA A 169 12.64 -11.10 7.93
N ARG A 170 12.83 -9.94 7.28
CA ARG A 170 14.01 -9.60 6.47
C ARG A 170 14.62 -8.22 6.81
N PRO A 171 14.93 -7.93 8.09
CA PRO A 171 15.32 -6.58 8.52
C PRO A 171 16.57 -6.04 7.82
N LYS A 172 17.52 -6.91 7.44
CA LYS A 172 18.75 -6.53 6.73
C LYS A 172 18.53 -6.00 5.31
N THR A 173 17.32 -6.14 4.77
CA THR A 173 16.98 -5.76 3.39
C THR A 173 15.95 -4.63 3.33
N ILE A 174 15.58 -4.04 4.49
CA ILE A 174 14.68 -2.89 4.53
C ILE A 174 15.48 -1.66 4.12
N TRP A 175 15.24 -1.17 2.89
CA TRP A 175 15.94 0.00 2.34
C TRP A 175 15.03 1.22 2.16
N TRP A 176 13.72 1.05 2.21
CA TRP A 176 12.75 2.12 1.94
C TRP A 176 12.51 2.99 3.18
N THR A 177 12.31 4.28 2.96
CA THR A 177 12.11 5.27 4.02
C THR A 177 10.63 5.44 4.31
N LYS A 178 10.32 6.00 5.47
CA LYS A 178 8.96 6.40 5.85
C LYS A 178 8.36 7.38 4.84
N SER A 179 9.18 8.28 4.27
CA SER A 179 8.69 9.20 3.23
C SER A 179 8.19 8.47 1.98
N LEU A 180 8.78 7.34 1.59
CA LEU A 180 8.29 6.55 0.46
C LEU A 180 6.93 5.93 0.81
N VAL A 181 6.76 5.47 2.04
CA VAL A 181 5.49 4.91 2.53
C VAL A 181 4.40 5.97 2.57
N ASP A 182 4.64 7.08 3.27
CA ASP A 182 3.64 8.11 3.55
C ASP A 182 3.09 8.76 2.26
N LYS A 183 3.96 8.98 1.27
CA LYS A 183 3.58 9.60 -0.01
C LYS A 183 2.85 8.65 -0.97
N ASN A 184 2.88 7.36 -0.70
CA ASN A 184 2.27 6.32 -1.56
C ASN A 184 1.37 5.40 -0.74
N LEU A 185 0.77 5.94 0.33
CA LEU A 185 -0.10 5.19 1.24
C LEU A 185 -1.44 4.86 0.57
N SER A 186 -1.93 5.76 -0.29
CA SER A 186 -3.14 5.54 -1.09
C SER A 186 -2.97 4.29 -1.95
N GLU A 187 -4.00 3.43 -1.95
CA GLU A 187 -4.03 2.20 -2.76
C GLU A 187 -2.83 1.24 -2.55
N ASN A 188 -2.05 1.41 -1.47
CA ASN A 188 -0.88 0.57 -1.18
C ASN A 188 0.27 0.61 -2.20
N GLU A 189 0.36 1.65 -3.04
CA GLU A 189 1.36 1.73 -4.10
C GLU A 189 2.80 1.64 -3.58
N PHE A 190 3.06 2.03 -2.33
CA PHE A 190 4.37 1.87 -1.70
C PHE A 190 4.86 0.41 -1.71
N MET A 191 3.97 -0.58 -1.60
CA MET A 191 4.37 -2.00 -1.63
C MET A 191 4.96 -2.39 -2.97
N GLU A 192 4.39 -1.87 -4.06
CA GLU A 192 4.81 -2.14 -5.42
C GLU A 192 6.09 -1.40 -5.75
N LEU A 193 6.26 -0.17 -5.24
CA LEU A 193 7.52 0.58 -5.30
C LEU A 193 8.63 -0.15 -4.54
N VAL A 194 8.34 -0.73 -3.37
CA VAL A 194 9.31 -1.57 -2.64
C VAL A 194 9.65 -2.83 -3.43
N ALA A 195 8.65 -3.52 -4.00
CA ALA A 195 8.91 -4.69 -4.85
C ALA A 195 9.74 -4.34 -6.09
N LEU A 196 9.52 -3.16 -6.68
CA LEU A 196 10.30 -2.64 -7.80
C LEU A 196 11.76 -2.41 -7.39
N GLY A 197 11.98 -1.72 -6.26
CA GLY A 197 13.34 -1.52 -5.76
C GLY A 197 14.01 -2.81 -5.33
N ASP A 198 13.28 -3.81 -4.81
CA ASP A 198 13.83 -5.13 -4.51
C ASP A 198 14.28 -5.89 -5.76
N LEU A 199 13.50 -5.84 -6.84
CA LEU A 199 13.90 -6.41 -8.15
C LEU A 199 15.14 -5.71 -8.70
N LEU A 200 15.26 -4.41 -8.44
CA LEU A 200 16.44 -3.63 -8.74
C LEU A 200 17.49 -3.71 -7.62
N GLN A 201 17.34 -4.60 -6.63
CA GLN A 201 18.27 -4.89 -5.52
C GLN A 201 18.64 -3.70 -4.63
N PHE A 202 17.72 -2.77 -4.36
CA PHE A 202 17.98 -1.53 -3.61
C PHE A 202 18.52 -1.74 -2.19
N SER A 203 18.52 -2.96 -1.64
CA SER A 203 19.23 -3.28 -0.39
C SER A 203 20.75 -3.40 -0.55
N GLU A 204 21.25 -3.66 -1.75
CA GLU A 204 22.67 -3.82 -2.02
C GLU A 204 23.34 -2.47 -2.24
N THR A 205 24.48 -2.26 -1.58
CA THR A 205 25.28 -1.03 -1.67
C THR A 205 26.37 -1.09 -2.73
N ALA A 206 26.74 -2.30 -3.18
CA ALA A 206 27.64 -2.45 -4.30
C ALA A 206 26.99 -1.97 -5.60
N ALA A 207 27.80 -1.41 -6.50
CA ALA A 207 27.33 -1.03 -7.83
C ALA A 207 26.84 -2.29 -8.56
N LEU A 208 25.54 -2.36 -8.81
CA LEU A 208 24.95 -3.52 -9.46
C LEU A 208 25.40 -3.62 -10.92
N GLN A 209 26.04 -4.74 -11.27
CA GLN A 209 26.25 -5.15 -12.64
C GLN A 209 25.31 -6.32 -12.96
N MET A 210 24.22 -6.04 -13.66
CA MET A 210 23.31 -7.08 -14.14
C MET A 210 23.93 -7.76 -15.36
N THR A 211 23.93 -9.08 -15.38
CA THR A 211 24.20 -9.88 -16.57
C THR A 211 23.01 -9.82 -17.54
N ASP A 212 23.24 -10.11 -18.82
CA ASP A 212 22.17 -10.12 -19.83
C ASP A 212 21.04 -11.11 -19.48
N ALA A 213 21.40 -12.25 -18.87
CA ALA A 213 20.43 -13.24 -18.42
C ALA A 213 19.53 -12.69 -17.30
N GLU A 214 20.09 -11.95 -16.36
CA GLU A 214 19.33 -11.29 -15.30
C GLU A 214 18.43 -10.19 -15.87
N VAL A 215 18.93 -9.38 -16.80
CA VAL A 215 18.13 -8.34 -17.47
C VAL A 215 16.92 -8.94 -18.18
N ARG A 216 17.11 -10.00 -18.98
CA ARG A 216 16.03 -10.71 -19.68
C ARG A 216 14.97 -11.27 -18.72
N MET A 217 15.39 -11.74 -17.55
CA MET A 217 14.48 -12.25 -16.53
C MET A 217 13.75 -11.14 -15.76
N LEU A 218 14.41 -10.01 -15.50
CA LEU A 218 13.88 -8.92 -14.68
C LEU A 218 12.92 -8.02 -15.46
N ALA A 219 13.24 -7.70 -16.72
CA ALA A 219 12.45 -6.81 -17.58
C ALA A 219 10.93 -7.10 -17.56
N PRO A 220 10.45 -8.34 -17.82
CA PRO A 220 9.01 -8.61 -17.81
C PRO A 220 8.37 -8.45 -16.42
N LYS A 221 9.12 -8.70 -15.34
CA LYS A 221 8.62 -8.54 -13.96
C LYS A 221 8.45 -7.06 -13.61
N LEU A 222 9.42 -6.23 -13.97
CA LEU A 222 9.40 -4.79 -13.76
C LEU A 222 8.26 -4.14 -14.57
N LEU A 223 8.16 -4.47 -15.85
CA LEU A 223 7.09 -3.97 -16.72
C LEU A 223 5.71 -4.35 -16.19
N ARG A 224 5.54 -5.56 -15.67
CA ARG A 224 4.28 -5.99 -15.07
C ARG A 224 3.89 -5.14 -13.85
N LEU A 225 4.82 -4.85 -12.94
CA LEU A 225 4.56 -4.00 -11.77
C LEU A 225 4.18 -2.57 -12.18
N LEU A 226 4.88 -2.02 -13.17
CA LEU A 226 4.66 -0.66 -13.65
C LEU A 226 3.37 -0.54 -14.50
N SER A 227 2.98 -1.61 -15.20
CA SER A 227 1.82 -1.58 -16.10
C SER A 227 0.51 -1.93 -15.41
N LEU A 228 0.52 -2.85 -14.44
CA LEU A 228 -0.69 -3.42 -13.86
C LEU A 228 -0.93 -2.96 -12.42
N ASP A 229 -2.19 -2.73 -12.06
CA ASP A 229 -2.63 -2.45 -10.69
C ASP A 229 -2.69 -3.72 -9.83
N GLN A 230 -3.04 -3.55 -8.55
CA GLN A 230 -3.24 -4.64 -7.59
C GLN A 230 -4.28 -5.69 -8.03
N ASN A 231 -5.21 -5.32 -8.93
CA ASN A 231 -6.25 -6.20 -9.49
C ASN A 231 -5.83 -6.82 -10.84
N LYS A 232 -4.58 -6.61 -11.26
CA LYS A 232 -4.02 -7.05 -12.56
C LYS A 232 -4.66 -6.38 -13.78
N ASN A 233 -5.35 -5.26 -13.59
CA ASN A 233 -5.82 -4.43 -14.70
C ASN A 233 -4.73 -3.44 -15.11
N LEU A 234 -4.77 -2.96 -16.37
CA LEU A 234 -3.87 -1.92 -16.83
C LEU A 234 -4.09 -0.64 -16.01
N ARG A 235 -3.00 -0.06 -15.47
CA ARG A 235 -3.10 1.14 -14.67
C ARG A 235 -3.57 2.32 -15.49
N ARG A 236 -4.48 3.09 -14.90
CA ARG A 236 -4.90 4.40 -15.42
C ARG A 236 -3.93 5.52 -15.07
N ARG A 237 -3.25 5.40 -13.93
CA ARG A 237 -2.25 6.34 -13.44
C ARG A 237 -0.90 5.64 -13.28
N PRO A 238 0.21 6.27 -13.64
CA PRO A 238 1.52 5.66 -13.48
C PRO A 238 1.86 5.52 -12.00
N LEU A 239 2.61 4.47 -11.67
CA LEU A 239 3.22 4.31 -10.35
C LEU A 239 4.16 5.51 -10.10
N ASN A 240 4.16 6.05 -8.88
CA ASN A 240 4.97 7.22 -8.52
C ASN A 240 6.47 6.89 -8.35
N ILE A 241 7.14 6.53 -9.44
CA ILE A 241 8.56 6.15 -9.46
C ILE A 241 9.50 7.32 -9.08
N SER A 242 8.99 8.55 -9.01
CA SER A 242 9.77 9.72 -8.57
C SER A 242 10.35 9.53 -7.17
N GLN A 243 9.66 8.80 -6.30
CA GLN A 243 10.16 8.51 -4.95
C GLN A 243 11.38 7.58 -4.96
N LEU A 244 11.52 6.74 -5.99
CA LEU A 244 12.69 5.88 -6.15
C LEU A 244 13.91 6.65 -6.66
N MET A 245 13.70 7.82 -7.27
CA MET A 245 14.78 8.64 -7.80
C MET A 245 15.66 9.25 -6.69
N GLY A 246 15.10 9.41 -5.49
CA GLY A 246 15.81 9.95 -4.32
C GLY A 246 16.84 9.00 -3.70
N TYR A 247 16.85 7.72 -4.09
CA TYR A 247 17.84 6.75 -3.62
C TYR A 247 19.10 6.84 -4.46
N VAL A 248 20.26 6.92 -3.79
CA VAL A 248 21.55 7.18 -4.42
C VAL A 248 22.39 5.90 -4.46
N GLU A 249 23.02 5.60 -5.59
CA GLU A 249 23.92 4.44 -5.72
C GLU A 249 25.30 4.73 -5.12
N ASN A 250 25.87 5.91 -5.47
CA ASN A 250 27.17 6.48 -5.05
C ASN A 250 27.16 8.00 -5.43
N GLU A 251 28.32 8.68 -5.51
CA GLU A 251 28.44 10.06 -6.06
C GLU A 251 27.85 10.24 -7.48
N ASN A 252 27.50 9.15 -8.17
CA ASN A 252 27.13 9.08 -9.59
C ASN A 252 25.62 9.11 -9.90
N GLY A 253 24.76 9.41 -8.92
CA GLY A 253 23.34 9.71 -9.16
C GLY A 253 22.36 8.60 -8.75
N SER A 254 21.11 8.74 -9.20
CA SER A 254 19.99 7.93 -8.74
C SER A 254 20.16 6.44 -9.05
N ARG A 255 20.00 5.61 -8.01
CA ARG A 255 20.02 4.14 -8.06
C ARG A 255 19.03 3.59 -9.08
N TYR A 256 17.82 4.16 -9.12
CA TYR A 256 16.81 3.77 -10.11
C TYR A 256 17.33 3.95 -11.54
N LYS A 257 17.85 5.15 -11.86
CA LYS A 257 18.34 5.47 -13.21
C LYS A 257 19.48 4.56 -13.63
N VAL A 258 20.45 4.35 -12.74
CA VAL A 258 21.61 3.50 -13.01
C VAL A 258 21.19 2.05 -13.29
N ARG A 259 20.30 1.51 -12.46
CA ARG A 259 19.90 0.10 -12.55
C ARG A 259 18.84 -0.16 -13.61
N MET A 260 18.11 0.87 -14.05
CA MET A 260 17.20 0.76 -15.18
C MET A 260 17.88 0.82 -16.55
N LEU A 261 19.06 1.42 -16.64
CA LEU A 261 19.72 1.60 -17.94
C LEU A 261 20.03 0.26 -18.66
N PRO A 262 20.57 -0.79 -18.02
CA PRO A 262 20.79 -2.07 -18.71
C PRO A 262 19.51 -2.69 -19.27
N ILE A 263 18.38 -2.52 -18.56
CA ILE A 263 17.07 -3.00 -19.01
C ILE A 263 16.58 -2.18 -20.19
N LEU A 264 16.76 -0.86 -20.16
CA LEU A 264 16.45 0.02 -21.28
C LEU A 264 17.28 -0.33 -22.53
N SER A 265 18.59 -0.54 -22.36
CA SER A 265 19.47 -0.99 -23.44
C SER A 265 19.00 -2.30 -24.05
N TYR A 266 18.62 -3.27 -23.21
CA TYR A 266 18.09 -4.55 -23.66
C TYR A 266 16.79 -4.42 -24.47
N LEU A 267 15.86 -3.56 -24.02
CA LEU A 267 14.60 -3.36 -24.75
C LEU A 267 14.81 -2.66 -26.09
N LEU A 268 15.79 -1.75 -26.16
CA LEU A 268 16.10 -0.97 -27.35
C LEU A 268 17.11 -1.65 -28.28
N ASP A 269 17.54 -2.87 -27.96
CA ASP A 269 18.45 -3.64 -28.78
C ASP A 269 17.85 -3.89 -30.16
N ASP A 270 18.63 -3.62 -31.21
CA ASP A 270 18.20 -3.66 -32.62
C ASP A 270 16.89 -2.92 -32.94
N PHE A 271 16.46 -1.96 -32.10
CA PHE A 271 15.15 -1.32 -32.21
C PHE A 271 14.86 -0.71 -33.58
N LEU A 272 15.88 -0.16 -34.25
CA LEU A 272 15.74 0.44 -35.59
C LEU A 272 15.42 -0.59 -36.68
N LEU A 273 15.83 -1.85 -36.49
CA LEU A 273 15.65 -2.95 -37.45
C LEU A 273 14.31 -3.67 -37.28
N LEU A 274 13.60 -3.43 -36.18
CA LEU A 274 12.33 -4.06 -35.86
C LEU A 274 11.18 -3.64 -36.80
N SER A 275 10.18 -4.51 -36.92
CA SER A 275 8.93 -4.21 -37.62
C SER A 275 8.18 -3.05 -36.94
N PRO A 276 7.29 -2.33 -37.64
CA PRO A 276 6.49 -1.27 -37.02
C PRO A 276 5.69 -1.76 -35.80
N THR A 277 5.13 -2.98 -35.87
CA THR A 277 4.39 -3.60 -34.77
C THR A 277 5.28 -3.85 -33.55
N ASP A 278 6.48 -4.40 -33.76
CA ASP A 278 7.42 -4.67 -32.68
C ASP A 278 7.98 -3.37 -32.08
N LYS A 279 8.25 -2.36 -32.93
CA LYS A 279 8.62 -1.00 -32.48
C LYS A 279 7.55 -0.41 -31.57
N GLN A 280 6.27 -0.57 -31.93
CA GLN A 280 5.15 -0.10 -31.11
C GLN A 280 5.16 -0.76 -29.73
N PHE A 281 5.35 -2.07 -29.70
CA PHE A 281 5.38 -2.85 -28.47
C PHE A 281 6.55 -2.44 -27.57
N ILE A 282 7.75 -2.32 -28.12
CA ILE A 282 8.93 -1.84 -27.38
C ILE A 282 8.72 -0.41 -26.88
N PHE A 283 8.15 0.47 -27.72
CA PHE A 283 7.82 1.83 -27.29
C PHE A 283 6.92 1.83 -26.08
N HIS A 284 5.86 1.02 -26.10
CA HIS A 284 4.96 0.88 -24.98
C HIS A 284 5.72 0.58 -23.69
N GLN A 285 6.61 -0.41 -23.74
CA GLN A 285 7.41 -0.81 -22.59
C GLN A 285 8.36 0.30 -22.11
N VAL A 286 9.03 0.98 -23.04
CA VAL A 286 9.96 2.06 -22.71
C VAL A 286 9.23 3.22 -22.03
N PHE A 287 8.10 3.68 -22.55
CA PHE A 287 7.28 4.71 -21.90
C PHE A 287 6.84 4.28 -20.49
N VAL A 288 6.44 3.02 -20.30
CA VAL A 288 6.09 2.49 -18.96
C VAL A 288 7.28 2.59 -17.98
N LEU A 289 8.51 2.27 -18.42
CA LEU A 289 9.71 2.37 -17.57
C LEU A 289 9.99 3.80 -17.09
N PHE A 290 9.59 4.82 -17.85
CA PHE A 290 9.75 6.22 -17.46
C PHE A 290 8.56 6.79 -16.67
N GLY A 291 7.56 5.96 -16.35
CA GLY A 291 6.41 6.37 -15.53
C GLY A 291 5.32 7.09 -16.30
N PHE A 292 5.12 6.77 -17.59
CA PHE A 292 3.97 7.26 -18.35
C PHE A 292 2.71 6.41 -18.09
N PRO A 293 1.49 6.97 -18.25
CA PRO A 293 0.24 6.25 -17.97
C PRO A 293 0.03 5.04 -18.92
N PRO A 294 0.05 3.80 -18.42
CA PRO A 294 -0.01 2.61 -19.29
C PRO A 294 -1.23 2.54 -20.19
N SER A 295 -2.39 3.03 -19.71
CA SER A 295 -3.65 3.06 -20.47
C SER A 295 -3.64 3.98 -21.70
N GLU A 296 -2.75 4.96 -21.74
CA GLU A 296 -2.74 5.98 -22.81
C GLU A 296 -1.68 5.69 -23.89
N ILE A 297 -0.59 5.00 -23.53
CA ILE A 297 0.57 4.81 -24.42
C ILE A 297 0.21 4.08 -25.73
N GLY A 298 -0.78 3.20 -25.72
CA GLY A 298 -1.21 2.47 -26.91
C GLY A 298 -1.60 3.40 -28.08
N LEU A 299 -2.34 4.47 -27.80
CA LEU A 299 -2.73 5.44 -28.83
C LEU A 299 -1.55 6.34 -29.25
N HIS A 300 -0.76 6.80 -28.29
CA HIS A 300 0.41 7.65 -28.54
C HIS A 300 1.47 6.93 -29.39
N SER A 301 1.76 5.66 -29.10
CA SER A 301 2.73 4.86 -29.86
C SER A 301 2.33 4.68 -31.33
N ILE A 302 1.05 4.49 -31.63
CA ILE A 302 0.54 4.41 -33.02
C ILE A 302 0.76 5.75 -33.75
N GLN A 303 0.44 6.86 -33.11
CA GLN A 303 0.59 8.19 -33.70
C GLN A 303 2.06 8.52 -33.96
N LEU A 304 2.94 8.19 -33.01
CA LEU A 304 4.38 8.41 -33.14
C LEU A 304 5.00 7.65 -34.30
N LEU A 305 4.61 6.39 -34.51
CA LEU A 305 5.11 5.58 -35.63
C LEU A 305 4.61 6.07 -36.99
N LYS A 306 3.45 6.75 -37.06
CA LYS A 306 2.95 7.34 -38.30
C LYS A 306 3.69 8.61 -38.72
N ILE A 307 4.30 9.30 -37.76
CA ILE A 307 5.04 10.56 -38.00
C ILE A 307 6.49 10.27 -38.46
N ASP A 308 6.93 8.99 -38.42
CA ASP A 308 8.24 8.45 -38.78
C ASP A 308 9.36 9.50 -38.96
N HIS A 309 10.03 9.80 -37.86
CA HIS A 309 11.25 10.60 -37.87
C HIS A 309 12.43 9.70 -37.49
N PRO A 310 13.15 9.11 -38.47
CA PRO A 310 14.32 8.26 -38.23
C PRO A 310 15.38 8.92 -37.33
N GLY A 311 15.48 10.25 -37.37
CA GLY A 311 16.36 11.04 -36.50
C GLY A 311 15.88 11.14 -35.04
N LEU A 312 14.56 11.17 -34.79
CA LEU A 312 14.02 11.14 -33.42
C LEU A 312 14.26 9.75 -32.80
N LEU A 313 13.98 8.66 -33.51
CA LEU A 313 14.17 7.31 -32.97
C LEU A 313 15.63 6.98 -32.60
N ARG A 314 16.60 7.52 -33.34
CA ARG A 314 18.03 7.37 -33.01
C ARG A 314 18.40 7.97 -31.65
N ASN A 315 17.68 8.98 -31.18
CA ASN A 315 17.93 9.60 -29.87
C ASN A 315 17.43 8.74 -28.70
N LEU A 316 16.72 7.64 -28.95
CA LEU A 316 16.34 6.69 -27.89
C LEU A 316 17.47 5.73 -27.54
N LEU A 317 18.38 5.46 -28.48
CA LEU A 317 19.45 4.50 -28.25
C LEU A 317 20.47 5.07 -27.24
N PRO A 318 20.85 4.30 -26.19
CA PRO A 318 21.90 4.69 -25.25
C PRO A 318 23.20 5.01 -26.01
N ASN A 319 23.94 6.04 -25.60
CA ASN A 319 25.18 6.41 -26.26
C ASN A 319 26.38 6.13 -25.34
N PRO A 320 27.12 5.02 -25.56
CA PRO A 320 28.22 4.63 -24.69
C PRO A 320 29.39 5.61 -24.69
N LEU A 321 29.44 6.57 -25.62
CA LEU A 321 30.56 7.49 -25.81
C LEU A 321 30.37 8.87 -25.16
N ILE A 322 29.17 9.23 -24.67
CA ILE A 322 28.84 10.64 -24.40
C ILE A 322 28.71 11.04 -22.91
N SER A 323 28.49 10.16 -21.93
CA SER A 323 28.45 10.60 -20.51
C SER A 323 28.35 9.50 -19.46
N PRO A 324 28.52 9.84 -18.16
CA PRO A 324 28.10 8.96 -17.07
C PRO A 324 26.66 8.46 -17.30
N ARG A 325 26.47 7.15 -17.07
CA ARG A 325 25.27 6.36 -17.39
C ARG A 325 23.93 7.03 -17.03
N THR A 326 23.89 7.86 -16.00
CA THR A 326 22.69 8.59 -15.58
C THR A 326 22.23 9.68 -16.56
N LYS A 327 23.13 10.30 -17.33
CA LYS A 327 22.72 11.32 -18.32
C LYS A 327 22.01 10.72 -19.53
N ASP A 328 22.31 9.46 -19.88
CA ASP A 328 21.60 8.76 -20.95
C ASP A 328 20.13 8.51 -20.56
N TYR A 329 19.89 8.10 -19.32
CA TYR A 329 18.52 7.97 -18.80
C TYR A 329 17.75 9.30 -18.94
N ASP A 330 18.34 10.41 -18.49
CA ASP A 330 17.68 11.72 -18.53
C ASP A 330 17.49 12.23 -19.96
N ARG A 331 18.46 12.01 -20.86
CA ARG A 331 18.34 12.33 -22.28
C ARG A 331 17.19 11.58 -22.93
N ILE A 332 17.10 10.26 -22.72
CA ILE A 332 16.03 9.43 -23.28
C ILE A 332 14.68 9.85 -22.70
N LYS A 333 14.59 10.08 -21.38
CA LYS A 333 13.38 10.59 -20.74
C LYS A 333 12.90 11.89 -21.36
N ASN A 334 13.76 12.89 -21.47
CA ASN A 334 13.41 14.19 -22.03
C ASN A 334 12.95 14.08 -23.48
N HIS A 335 13.56 13.15 -24.24
CA HIS A 335 13.15 12.87 -25.60
C HIS A 335 11.75 12.23 -25.68
N LEU A 336 11.46 11.25 -24.81
CA LEU A 336 10.13 10.65 -24.70
C LEU A 336 9.08 11.67 -24.25
N ASP A 337 9.42 12.57 -23.33
CA ASP A 337 8.53 13.67 -22.90
C ASP A 337 8.17 14.59 -24.09
N GLN A 338 9.12 14.85 -25.00
CA GLN A 338 8.87 15.61 -26.22
C GLN A 338 7.95 14.86 -27.19
N LEU A 339 8.27 13.59 -27.47
CA LEU A 339 7.45 12.72 -28.31
C LEU A 339 6.00 12.60 -27.79
N TRP A 340 5.83 12.48 -26.48
CA TRP A 340 4.52 12.43 -25.86
C TRP A 340 3.69 13.68 -26.16
N LYS A 341 4.28 14.88 -26.03
CA LYS A 341 3.63 16.14 -26.35
C LYS A 341 3.28 16.25 -27.83
N ASP A 342 4.21 15.88 -28.70
CA ASP A 342 4.03 15.96 -30.15
C ASP A 342 2.90 15.05 -30.65
N SER A 343 2.72 13.87 -30.05
CA SER A 343 1.61 12.97 -30.37
C SER A 343 0.26 13.43 -29.80
N ALA A 344 0.25 14.11 -28.64
CA ALA A 344 -0.96 14.65 -28.03
C ALA A 344 -1.56 15.84 -28.82
N THR A 345 -0.79 16.47 -29.71
CA THR A 345 -1.24 17.65 -30.45
C THR A 345 -1.78 17.21 -31.82
N PRO A 346 -3.10 17.33 -32.11
CA PRO A 346 -3.60 17.05 -33.44
C PRO A 346 -3.00 18.08 -34.40
N ARG A 347 -2.04 17.67 -35.23
CA ARG A 347 -1.60 18.52 -36.34
C ARG A 347 -2.79 18.69 -37.28
N SER A 348 -3.39 19.88 -37.25
CA SER A 348 -4.23 20.36 -38.34
C SER A 348 -3.35 20.43 -39.58
N TRP A 349 -3.44 19.42 -40.43
CA TRP A 349 -2.81 19.46 -41.74
C TRP A 349 -3.55 20.53 -42.56
N VAL A 350 -2.80 21.56 -42.97
CA VAL A 350 -3.15 22.46 -44.08
C VAL A 350 -2.98 21.71 -45.38
#